data_AF-A0A843LUE7-F1
#
_entry.id   AF-A0A843LUE7-F1
#
_cell.length_a   1.000
_cell.length_b   1.000
_cell.length_c   1.000
_cell.angle_alpha   90.00
_cell.angle_beta   90.00
_cell.angle_gamma   90.00
#
_symmetry.space_group_name_H-M   'P 1'
#
loop_
_entity.id
_entity.type
_entity.pdbx_description
1 polymer ?
#
loop_
_entity_poly.entity_id
_entity_poly.type
_entity_poly.pdbx_seq_one_letter_code
_entity_poly.pdbx_strand_id
1 'polypeptide(L)'
;MKKAIVFDNSGTLLERYRVIKDVSTGELFTDVNSLHLIDSMDSLALVVLQFNTNCLLNLDSNTLISDVIKQHNIDFDVSFTSCETTKEEVTDILENENQATISDITDGFTILKEKIPKMELCNGSAVIIDINKNKIVYTITSAGKLFSEVIDTIKILQSRGIEIYIASGDRKGAINKLAEILNVNKKHAFGTVSPKGKCKVVR
;
A
#
# COMPACT_ATOMS: atom_id res chain seq x y z
N MET A 1 -28.72 -16.96 -14.49
CA MET A 1 -27.91 -16.89 -13.25
C MET A 1 -26.91 -15.76 -13.42
N LYS A 2 -26.92 -14.75 -12.53
CA LYS A 2 -25.89 -13.70 -12.55
C LYS A 2 -24.58 -14.29 -12.03
N LYS A 3 -23.47 -13.99 -12.71
CA LYS A 3 -22.12 -14.43 -12.33
C LYS A 3 -21.31 -13.19 -11.95
N ALA A 4 -20.48 -13.34 -10.93
CA ALA A 4 -19.53 -12.32 -10.51
C ALA A 4 -18.15 -12.92 -10.34
N ILE A 5 -17.11 -12.13 -10.54
CA ILE A 5 -15.72 -12.48 -10.26
C ILE A 5 -15.13 -11.40 -9.36
N VAL A 6 -14.49 -11.85 -8.27
CA VAL A 6 -13.74 -10.99 -7.36
C VAL A 6 -12.26 -11.21 -7.63
N PHE A 7 -11.60 -10.17 -8.13
CA PHE A 7 -10.15 -10.18 -8.35
C PHE A 7 -9.42 -9.67 -7.11
N ASP A 8 -8.30 -10.31 -6.79
CA ASP A 8 -7.26 -9.65 -6.01
C ASP A 8 -6.52 -8.64 -6.89
N ASN A 9 -5.78 -7.72 -6.28
CA ASN A 9 -4.98 -6.76 -7.02
C ASN A 9 -3.57 -7.28 -7.31
N SER A 10 -2.76 -7.44 -6.25
CA SER A 10 -1.34 -7.80 -6.39
C SER A 10 -1.18 -9.25 -6.87
N GLY A 11 -0.37 -9.45 -7.90
CA GLY A 11 -0.12 -10.78 -8.49
C GLY A 11 -1.28 -11.33 -9.32
N THR A 12 -2.36 -10.57 -9.50
CA THR A 12 -3.51 -10.96 -10.33
C THR A 12 -3.81 -9.90 -11.40
N LEU A 13 -4.08 -8.65 -10.99
CA LEU A 13 -4.30 -7.54 -11.91
C LEU A 13 -3.00 -6.74 -12.15
N LEU A 14 -2.16 -6.65 -11.14
CA LEU A 14 -0.90 -5.91 -11.17
C LEU A 14 0.29 -6.81 -10.82
N GLU A 15 1.36 -6.70 -11.61
CA GLU A 15 2.69 -7.06 -11.18
C GLU A 15 3.19 -5.98 -10.20
N ARG A 16 3.73 -6.40 -9.06
CA ARG A 16 4.09 -5.47 -7.99
C ARG A 16 5.59 -5.38 -7.78
N TYR A 17 6.05 -4.14 -7.69
CA TYR A 17 7.41 -3.78 -7.38
C TYR A 17 7.42 -2.99 -6.08
N ARG A 18 8.42 -3.24 -5.24
CA ARG A 18 8.57 -2.63 -3.93
C ARG A 18 10.01 -2.22 -3.73
N VAL A 19 10.19 -1.14 -2.98
CA VAL A 19 11.46 -0.73 -2.42
C VAL A 19 11.22 -0.56 -0.93
N ILE A 20 12.01 -1.24 -0.12
CA ILE A 20 12.03 -1.10 1.33
C ILE A 20 13.27 -0.28 1.66
N LYS A 21 13.15 0.74 2.52
CA LYS A 21 14.31 1.47 3.05
C LYS A 21 14.41 1.23 4.54
N ASP A 22 15.61 0.91 5.02
CA ASP A 22 15.93 0.96 6.46
C ASP A 22 16.15 2.41 6.87
N VAL A 23 15.35 2.89 7.83
CA VAL A 23 15.42 4.30 8.28
C VAL A 23 16.74 4.60 8.99
N SER A 24 17.31 3.60 9.66
CA SER A 24 18.53 3.78 10.46
C SER A 24 19.81 3.77 9.62
N THR A 25 19.88 2.92 8.60
CA THR A 25 21.09 2.78 7.76
C THR A 25 20.97 3.51 6.43
N GLY A 26 19.75 3.79 5.98
CA GLY A 26 19.48 4.33 4.66
C GLY A 26 19.55 3.31 3.53
N GLU A 27 19.79 2.03 3.83
CA GLU A 27 19.88 0.97 2.81
C GLU A 27 18.54 0.71 2.13
N LEU A 28 18.59 0.44 0.82
CA LEU A 28 17.42 0.19 -0.04
C LEU A 28 17.41 -1.26 -0.53
N PHE A 29 16.28 -1.94 -0.35
CA PHE A 29 16.07 -3.33 -0.75
C PHE A 29 14.96 -3.42 -1.80
N THR A 30 15.21 -4.08 -2.94
CA THR A 30 14.20 -4.28 -3.99
C THR A 30 13.65 -5.70 -4.08
N ASP A 31 14.38 -6.68 -3.54
CA ASP A 31 14.13 -8.11 -3.76
C ASP A 31 13.68 -8.84 -2.47
N VAL A 32 13.30 -8.08 -1.44
CA VAL A 32 12.89 -8.61 -0.14
C VAL A 32 11.37 -8.58 0.02
N ASN A 33 10.80 -9.70 0.46
CA ASN A 33 9.39 -9.75 0.84
C ASN A 33 9.22 -9.08 2.20
N SER A 34 8.40 -8.03 2.27
CA SER A 34 8.13 -7.28 3.50
C SER A 34 7.59 -8.16 4.63
N LEU A 35 6.85 -9.24 4.32
CA LEU A 35 6.36 -10.17 5.33
C LEU A 35 7.49 -10.98 5.96
N HIS A 36 8.53 -11.36 5.20
CA HIS A 36 9.70 -12.03 5.77
C HIS A 36 10.48 -11.11 6.70
N LEU A 37 10.49 -9.80 6.40
CA LEU A 37 11.10 -8.79 7.27
C LEU A 37 10.33 -8.68 8.60
N ILE A 38 9.00 -8.66 8.54
CA ILE A 38 8.14 -8.53 9.72
C ILE A 38 8.16 -9.81 10.56
N ASP A 39 8.09 -10.99 9.94
CA ASP A 39 8.17 -12.29 10.63
C ASP A 39 9.55 -12.54 11.28
N SER A 40 10.58 -11.76 10.93
CA SER A 40 11.89 -11.89 11.55
C SER A 40 11.99 -11.26 12.95
N MET A 41 10.97 -10.49 13.38
CA MET A 41 10.93 -9.83 14.69
C MET A 41 9.54 -9.81 15.32
N ASP A 42 9.47 -10.03 16.63
CA ASP A 42 8.21 -10.25 17.37
C ASP A 42 7.41 -8.97 17.70
N SER A 43 7.86 -7.78 17.28
CA SER A 43 7.26 -6.48 17.66
C SER A 43 6.97 -5.54 16.49
N LEU A 44 6.87 -6.07 15.27
CA LEU A 44 6.73 -5.27 14.07
C LEU A 44 5.28 -5.19 13.60
N ALA A 45 4.88 -4.00 13.14
CA ALA A 45 3.59 -3.77 12.50
C ALA A 45 3.77 -3.07 11.15
N LEU A 46 3.10 -3.60 10.12
CA LEU A 46 2.99 -2.98 8.79
C LEU A 46 1.78 -2.05 8.76
N VAL A 47 2.05 -0.77 8.59
CA VAL A 47 1.04 0.28 8.62
C VAL A 47 0.94 0.96 7.26
N VAL A 48 -0.24 0.92 6.67
CA VAL A 48 -0.54 1.55 5.37
C VAL A 48 -1.10 2.93 5.63
N LEU A 49 -0.39 3.96 5.17
CA LEU A 49 -0.83 5.35 5.27
C LEU A 49 -1.89 5.64 4.20
N GLN A 50 -3.06 6.16 4.59
CA GLN A 50 -4.15 6.55 3.68
C GLN A 50 -3.89 7.94 3.07
N PHE A 51 -2.71 8.13 2.51
CA PHE A 51 -2.28 9.37 1.88
C PHE A 51 -1.95 9.16 0.41
N ASN A 52 -2.17 10.19 -0.41
CA ASN A 52 -1.75 10.15 -1.80
C ASN A 52 -0.23 10.31 -1.86
N THR A 53 0.49 9.21 -2.09
CA THR A 53 1.95 9.21 -2.07
C THR A 53 2.57 10.13 -3.13
N ASN A 54 1.84 10.50 -4.18
CA ASN A 54 2.31 11.50 -5.15
C ASN A 54 2.47 12.91 -4.55
N CYS A 55 1.75 13.22 -3.47
CA CYS A 55 1.88 14.50 -2.78
C CYS A 55 3.20 14.61 -2.01
N LEU A 56 3.79 13.48 -1.59
CA LEU A 56 5.05 13.46 -0.84
C LEU A 56 6.23 13.97 -1.68
N LEU A 57 6.17 13.83 -3.01
CA LEU A 57 7.20 14.34 -3.92
C LEU A 57 7.31 15.88 -3.94
N ASN A 58 6.31 16.59 -3.41
CA ASN A 58 6.28 18.05 -3.37
C ASN A 58 6.63 18.61 -1.97
N LEU A 59 6.90 17.74 -1.00
CA LEU A 59 7.27 18.14 0.37
C LEU A 59 8.80 18.24 0.48
N ASP A 60 9.29 18.95 1.49
CA ASP A 60 10.72 18.96 1.81
C ASP A 60 11.14 17.57 2.31
N SER A 61 12.16 17.00 1.66
CA SER A 61 12.75 15.69 1.97
C SER A 61 13.16 15.53 3.43
N ASN A 62 13.54 16.61 4.12
CA ASN A 62 13.94 16.56 5.52
C ASN A 62 12.77 16.67 6.51
N THR A 63 11.55 16.88 6.02
CA THR A 63 10.35 16.93 6.89
C THR A 63 10.13 15.57 7.53
N LEU A 64 9.83 15.54 8.83
CA LEU A 64 9.49 14.31 9.53
C LEU A 64 8.18 13.71 9.01
N ILE A 65 8.12 12.39 8.91
CA ILE A 65 6.88 11.68 8.55
C ILE A 65 5.79 12.01 9.58
N SER A 66 6.13 12.04 10.87
CA SER A 66 5.21 12.37 11.96
C SER A 66 4.59 13.75 11.82
N ASP A 67 5.36 14.76 11.43
CA ASP A 67 4.85 16.11 11.20
C ASP A 67 3.88 16.16 10.02
N VAL A 68 4.15 15.43 8.94
CA VAL A 68 3.25 15.30 7.79
C VAL A 68 1.96 14.59 8.17
N ILE A 69 2.04 13.53 9.00
CA ILE A 69 0.87 12.83 9.53
C ILE A 69 -0.03 13.78 10.33
N LYS A 70 0.55 14.54 11.28
CA LYS A 70 -0.19 15.52 12.09
C LYS A 70 -0.78 16.65 11.25
N GLN A 71 0.03 17.25 10.36
CA GLN A 71 -0.37 18.41 9.56
C GLN A 71 -1.52 18.08 8.59
N HIS A 72 -1.51 16.88 8.00
CA HIS A 72 -2.51 16.46 7.03
C HIS A 72 -3.61 15.57 7.61
N ASN A 73 -3.57 15.28 8.92
CA ASN A 73 -4.48 14.37 9.60
C ASN A 73 -4.60 13.03 8.85
N ILE A 74 -3.44 12.41 8.57
CA ILE A 74 -3.34 11.20 7.75
C ILE A 74 -3.88 10.01 8.54
N ASP A 75 -4.99 9.43 8.08
CA ASP A 75 -5.48 8.15 8.60
C ASP A 75 -4.61 6.99 8.12
N PHE A 76 -4.68 5.87 8.81
CA PHE A 76 -3.91 4.67 8.50
C PHE A 76 -4.68 3.40 8.85
N ASP A 77 -4.19 2.30 8.26
CA ASP A 77 -4.65 0.96 8.56
C ASP A 77 -3.47 0.06 8.90
N VAL A 78 -3.61 -0.76 9.95
CA VAL A 78 -2.64 -1.81 10.28
C VAL A 78 -2.94 -3.01 9.38
N SER A 79 -2.08 -3.24 8.39
CA SER A 79 -2.26 -4.34 7.43
C SER A 79 -1.84 -5.68 7.99
N PHE A 80 -0.84 -5.69 8.87
CA PHE A 80 -0.30 -6.90 9.50
C PHE A 80 0.51 -6.50 10.74
N THR A 81 0.57 -7.38 11.73
CA THR A 81 1.41 -7.20 12.93
C THR A 81 1.78 -8.57 13.50
N SER A 82 2.99 -8.69 14.05
CA SER A 82 3.47 -9.88 14.75
C SER A 82 3.13 -9.88 16.25
N CYS A 83 2.58 -8.78 16.79
CA CYS A 83 2.21 -8.65 18.20
C CYS A 83 0.78 -8.12 18.36
N GLU A 84 0.26 -8.20 19.59
CA GLU A 84 -0.94 -7.45 19.94
C GLU A 84 -0.62 -5.95 19.95
N THR A 85 -1.46 -5.14 19.31
CA THR A 85 -1.33 -3.69 19.30
C THR A 85 -2.70 -3.04 19.11
N THR A 86 -2.82 -1.81 19.61
CA THR A 86 -4.03 -0.98 19.50
C THR A 86 -3.85 0.12 18.46
N LYS A 87 -4.97 0.68 17.95
CA LYS A 87 -4.88 1.82 17.02
C LYS A 87 -4.25 3.02 17.72
N GLU A 88 -4.53 3.20 19.00
CA GLU A 88 -4.00 4.28 19.84
C GLU A 88 -2.48 4.21 19.98
N GLU A 89 -1.91 3.03 20.25
CA GLU A 89 -0.45 2.83 20.30
C GLU A 89 0.22 3.14 18.96
N VAL A 90 -0.36 2.67 17.85
CA VAL A 90 0.18 2.94 16.52
C VAL A 90 0.12 4.44 16.20
N THR A 91 -0.99 5.11 16.55
CA THR A 91 -1.11 6.57 16.39
C THR A 91 -0.02 7.30 17.18
N ASP A 92 0.19 6.93 18.45
CA ASP A 92 1.20 7.57 19.31
C ASP A 92 2.61 7.46 18.72
N ILE A 93 2.97 6.28 18.19
CA ILE A 93 4.25 6.08 17.52
C ILE A 93 4.36 6.94 16.26
N LEU A 94 3.33 6.92 15.40
CA LEU A 94 3.34 7.65 14.13
C LEU A 94 3.38 9.17 14.31
N GLU A 95 2.78 9.72 15.35
CA GLU A 95 2.71 11.17 15.59
C GLU A 95 3.91 11.73 16.36
N ASN A 96 4.63 10.88 17.09
CA ASN A 96 5.72 11.30 17.99
C ASN A 96 7.12 10.79 17.62
N GLU A 97 7.26 9.84 16.69
CA GLU A 97 8.58 9.45 16.20
C GLU A 97 9.28 10.63 15.50
N ASN A 98 10.62 10.69 15.60
CA ASN A 98 11.41 11.85 15.22
C ASN A 98 12.64 11.52 14.37
N GLN A 99 12.65 10.35 13.72
CA GLN A 99 13.78 9.90 12.91
C GLN A 99 13.43 9.80 11.43
N ALA A 100 12.27 9.25 11.08
CA ALA A 100 11.95 9.01 9.68
C ALA A 100 11.49 10.29 8.98
N THR A 101 12.02 10.52 7.78
CA THR A 101 11.71 11.72 6.98
C THR A 101 11.02 11.37 5.68
N ILE A 102 10.54 12.39 4.97
CA ILE A 102 9.93 12.23 3.64
C ILE A 102 10.90 11.62 2.62
N SER A 103 12.21 11.86 2.71
CA SER A 103 13.18 11.14 1.85
C SER A 103 13.13 9.64 2.05
N ASP A 104 12.84 9.16 3.26
CA ASP A 104 12.82 7.72 3.50
C ASP A 104 11.74 7.01 2.69
N ILE A 105 10.62 7.68 2.43
CA ILE A 105 9.60 7.17 1.49
C ILE A 105 10.00 7.49 0.04
N THR A 106 10.42 8.72 -0.24
CA THR A 106 10.52 9.20 -1.62
C THR A 106 11.75 8.69 -2.38
N ASP A 107 12.83 8.27 -1.70
CA ASP A 107 14.02 7.71 -2.35
C ASP A 107 13.70 6.46 -3.19
N GLY A 108 12.79 5.62 -2.70
CA GLY A 108 12.33 4.45 -3.43
C GLY A 108 11.57 4.77 -4.72
N PHE A 109 11.03 5.99 -4.87
CA PHE A 109 10.33 6.38 -6.09
C PHE A 109 11.25 6.45 -7.29
N THR A 110 12.49 6.93 -7.14
CA THR A 110 13.43 7.06 -8.26
C THR A 110 13.68 5.70 -8.90
N ILE A 111 13.96 4.68 -8.07
CA ILE A 111 14.18 3.30 -8.50
C ILE A 111 12.94 2.73 -9.21
N LEU A 112 11.75 3.01 -8.69
CA LEU A 112 10.51 2.49 -9.26
C LEU A 112 10.11 3.20 -10.56
N LYS A 113 10.39 4.49 -10.73
CA LYS A 113 10.12 5.25 -11.96
C LYS A 113 10.87 4.67 -13.15
N GLU A 114 12.11 4.22 -12.93
CA GLU A 114 12.93 3.59 -13.97
C GLU A 114 12.34 2.26 -14.43
N LYS A 115 11.77 1.47 -13.50
CA LYS A 115 11.18 0.16 -13.81
C LYS A 115 9.75 0.25 -14.37
N ILE A 116 8.96 1.21 -13.90
CA ILE A 116 7.52 1.32 -14.20
C ILE A 116 7.20 2.71 -14.73
N PRO A 117 7.11 2.85 -16.07
CA PRO A 117 6.52 4.04 -16.67
C PRO A 117 5.09 4.24 -16.15
N LYS A 118 4.76 5.48 -15.77
CA LYS A 118 3.46 5.87 -15.19
C LYS A 118 3.13 5.24 -13.83
N MET A 119 4.14 5.01 -12.99
CA MET A 119 3.97 4.42 -11.66
C MET A 119 2.97 5.19 -10.76
N GLU A 120 2.76 6.48 -11.00
CA GLU A 120 1.85 7.36 -10.24
C GLU A 120 0.40 6.86 -10.22
N LEU A 121 0.03 6.01 -11.17
CA LEU A 121 -1.31 5.45 -11.30
C LEU A 121 -1.61 4.36 -10.25
N CYS A 122 -0.57 3.68 -9.75
CA CYS A 122 -0.71 2.48 -8.91
C CYS A 122 0.40 2.42 -7.85
N ASN A 123 0.74 3.55 -7.23
CA ASN A 123 1.72 3.59 -6.14
C ASN A 123 1.07 3.62 -4.75
N GLY A 124 1.86 3.26 -3.75
CA GLY A 124 1.47 3.36 -2.35
C GLY A 124 2.68 3.36 -1.44
N SER A 125 2.52 3.95 -0.27
CA SER A 125 3.49 3.97 0.81
C SER A 125 2.96 3.25 2.04
N ALA A 126 3.84 2.54 2.72
CA ALA A 126 3.60 1.99 4.03
C ALA A 126 4.85 2.21 4.89
N VAL A 127 4.69 2.07 6.19
CA VAL A 127 5.78 2.08 7.15
C VAL A 127 5.73 0.79 7.96
N ILE A 128 6.89 0.30 8.37
CA ILE A 128 7.01 -0.74 9.38
C ILE A 128 7.47 -0.06 10.66
N ILE A 129 6.66 -0.20 11.70
CA ILE A 129 6.98 0.30 13.03
C ILE A 129 7.40 -0.85 13.94
N ASP A 130 8.34 -0.56 14.82
CA ASP A 130 8.69 -1.42 15.95
C ASP A 130 7.99 -0.88 17.20
N ILE A 131 6.97 -1.61 17.65
CA ILE A 131 6.12 -1.23 18.77
C ILE A 131 6.93 -1.11 20.06
N ASN A 132 7.90 -2.00 20.28
CA ASN A 132 8.72 -1.96 21.49
C ASN A 132 9.69 -0.79 21.52
N LYS A 133 10.13 -0.31 20.34
CA LYS A 133 11.06 0.81 20.22
C LYS A 133 10.37 2.15 19.98
N ASN A 134 9.06 2.17 19.77
CA ASN A 134 8.26 3.34 19.39
C ASN A 134 8.85 4.11 18.19
N LYS A 135 9.22 3.39 17.13
CA LYS A 135 9.90 3.97 15.96
C LYS A 135 9.44 3.37 14.65
N ILE A 136 9.50 4.16 13.59
CA ILE A 136 9.50 3.66 12.22
C ILE A 136 10.89 3.09 11.94
N VAL A 137 10.96 1.80 11.64
CA VAL A 137 12.21 1.08 11.34
C VAL A 137 12.43 0.92 9.84
N TYR A 138 11.35 0.80 9.08
CA TYR A 138 11.42 0.73 7.62
C TYR A 138 10.31 1.55 6.98
N THR A 139 10.58 2.08 5.80
CA THR A 139 9.57 2.58 4.88
C THR A 139 9.43 1.63 3.70
N ILE A 140 8.24 1.57 3.13
CA ILE A 140 7.96 0.79 1.94
C ILE A 140 7.33 1.70 0.91
N THR A 141 7.96 1.79 -0.25
CA THR A 141 7.40 2.42 -1.43
C THR A 141 7.10 1.35 -2.45
N SER A 142 5.88 1.33 -2.96
CA SER A 142 5.42 0.30 -3.89
C SER A 142 4.78 0.92 -5.11
N ALA A 143 4.89 0.20 -6.23
CA ALA A 143 4.17 0.51 -7.44
C ALA A 143 3.73 -0.75 -8.18
N GLY A 144 2.62 -0.65 -8.87
CA GLY A 144 2.04 -1.71 -9.68
C GLY A 144 2.09 -1.40 -11.16
N LYS A 145 2.39 -2.42 -11.96
CA LYS A 145 2.25 -2.43 -13.41
C LYS A 145 1.13 -3.39 -13.79
N LEU A 146 0.17 -2.95 -14.58
CA LEU A 146 -0.87 -3.84 -15.12
C LEU A 146 -0.23 -4.94 -15.96
N PHE A 147 -0.67 -6.18 -15.76
CA PHE A 147 -0.39 -7.25 -16.71
C PHE A 147 -1.06 -6.91 -18.06
N SER A 148 -0.40 -7.27 -19.16
CA SER A 148 -0.79 -6.88 -20.51
C SER A 148 -2.21 -7.29 -20.87
N GLU A 149 -2.66 -8.46 -20.41
CA GLU A 149 -3.92 -9.08 -20.79
C GLU A 149 -5.09 -8.63 -19.90
N VAL A 150 -4.83 -7.89 -18.81
CA VAL A 150 -5.87 -7.58 -17.82
C VAL A 150 -6.98 -6.72 -18.41
N ILE A 151 -6.63 -5.68 -19.16
CA ILE A 151 -7.63 -4.78 -19.75
C ILE A 151 -8.57 -5.55 -20.67
N ASP A 152 -8.02 -6.40 -21.53
CA ASP A 152 -8.82 -7.17 -22.50
C ASP A 152 -9.61 -8.28 -21.82
N THR A 153 -9.03 -8.94 -20.82
CA THR A 153 -9.72 -9.95 -20.00
C THR A 153 -10.94 -9.36 -19.30
N ILE A 154 -10.79 -8.20 -18.66
CA ILE A 154 -11.90 -7.52 -17.97
C ILE A 154 -13.00 -7.13 -18.96
N LYS A 155 -12.64 -6.57 -20.12
CA LYS A 155 -13.61 -6.24 -21.18
C LYS A 155 -14.39 -7.48 -21.66
N ILE A 156 -13.71 -8.60 -21.87
CA ILE A 156 -14.34 -9.86 -22.31
C ILE A 156 -15.30 -10.39 -21.24
N LEU A 157 -14.93 -10.32 -19.96
CA LEU A 157 -15.80 -10.75 -18.87
C LEU A 157 -17.04 -9.85 -18.77
N GLN A 158 -16.86 -8.54 -18.85
CA GLN A 158 -17.96 -7.57 -18.83
C GLN A 158 -18.91 -7.74 -20.03
N SER A 159 -18.40 -7.98 -21.24
CA SER A 159 -19.25 -8.21 -22.43
C SER A 159 -20.08 -9.49 -22.35
N ARG A 160 -19.67 -10.44 -21.51
CA ARG A 160 -20.43 -11.66 -21.17
C ARG A 160 -21.44 -11.44 -20.04
N GLY A 161 -21.61 -10.19 -19.57
CA GLY A 161 -22.52 -9.84 -18.48
C GLY A 161 -22.05 -10.31 -17.10
N ILE A 162 -20.74 -10.55 -16.92
CA ILE A 162 -20.15 -10.92 -15.63
C ILE A 162 -19.84 -9.65 -14.84
N GLU A 163 -20.33 -9.57 -13.60
CA GLU A 163 -20.04 -8.46 -12.72
C GLU A 163 -18.63 -8.60 -12.13
N ILE A 164 -17.87 -7.50 -12.14
CA ILE A 164 -16.47 -7.49 -11.71
C ILE A 164 -16.34 -6.75 -10.39
N TYR A 165 -15.57 -7.34 -9.48
CA TYR A 165 -15.21 -6.81 -8.17
C TYR A 165 -13.71 -6.88 -7.96
N ILE A 166 -13.18 -5.94 -7.18
CA ILE A 166 -11.76 -5.89 -6.80
C ILE A 166 -11.70 -5.81 -5.28
N ALA A 167 -10.95 -6.70 -4.63
CA ALA A 167 -10.73 -6.69 -3.19
C ALA A 167 -9.23 -6.81 -2.89
N SER A 168 -8.64 -5.77 -2.30
CA SER A 168 -7.19 -5.68 -2.04
C SER A 168 -6.88 -5.10 -0.67
N GLY A 169 -5.71 -5.44 -0.13
CA GLY A 169 -5.13 -4.80 1.06
C GLY A 169 -4.53 -3.41 0.80
N ASP A 170 -4.45 -2.97 -0.46
CA ASP A 170 -3.90 -1.64 -0.78
C ASP A 170 -4.81 -0.49 -0.38
N ARG A 171 -4.23 0.71 -0.26
CA ARG A 171 -4.96 1.96 -0.01
C ARG A 171 -6.20 2.07 -0.89
N LYS A 172 -7.31 2.51 -0.30
CA LYS A 172 -8.60 2.64 -0.96
C LYS A 172 -8.54 3.53 -2.21
N GLY A 173 -7.76 4.60 -2.15
CA GLY A 173 -7.56 5.50 -3.29
C GLY A 173 -6.91 4.82 -4.50
N ALA A 174 -5.98 3.88 -4.30
CA ALA A 174 -5.31 3.16 -5.38
C ALA A 174 -6.28 2.20 -6.07
N ILE A 175 -7.07 1.49 -5.28
CA ILE A 175 -8.06 0.53 -5.79
C ILE A 175 -9.20 1.24 -6.53
N ASN A 176 -9.63 2.40 -6.05
CA ASN A 176 -10.57 3.25 -6.79
C ASN A 176 -10.00 3.72 -8.13
N LYS A 177 -8.70 4.06 -8.17
CA LYS A 177 -8.04 4.47 -9.42
C LYS A 177 -7.92 3.31 -10.41
N LEU A 178 -7.56 2.13 -9.91
CA LEU A 178 -7.54 0.91 -10.71
C LEU A 178 -8.91 0.58 -11.29
N ALA A 179 -9.97 0.71 -10.49
CA ALA A 179 -11.34 0.51 -10.96
C ALA A 179 -11.72 1.49 -12.07
N GLU A 180 -11.30 2.76 -12.01
CA GLU A 180 -11.47 3.71 -13.11
C GLU A 180 -10.76 3.24 -14.39
N ILE A 181 -9.49 2.83 -14.28
CA ILE A 181 -8.69 2.36 -15.43
C ILE A 181 -9.34 1.14 -16.10
N LEU A 182 -9.87 0.22 -15.29
CA LEU A 182 -10.50 -1.02 -15.77
C LEU A 182 -12.01 -0.87 -16.07
N ASN A 183 -12.56 0.35 -15.95
CA ASN A 183 -13.99 0.61 -16.10
C ASN A 183 -14.87 -0.32 -15.24
N VAL A 184 -14.45 -0.54 -13.99
CA VAL A 184 -15.18 -1.29 -12.96
C VAL A 184 -15.93 -0.30 -12.07
N ASN A 185 -17.16 -0.65 -11.67
CA ASN A 185 -17.93 0.19 -10.77
C ASN A 185 -17.17 0.40 -9.45
N LYS A 186 -16.94 1.66 -9.04
CA LYS A 186 -16.23 1.98 -7.79
C LYS A 186 -16.87 1.36 -6.55
N LYS A 187 -18.19 1.12 -6.56
CA LYS A 187 -18.89 0.41 -5.46
C LYS A 187 -18.44 -1.05 -5.30
N HIS A 188 -17.80 -1.61 -6.32
CA HIS A 188 -17.27 -2.97 -6.34
C HIS A 188 -15.76 -3.02 -6.07
N ALA A 189 -15.15 -1.88 -5.75
CA ALA A 189 -13.72 -1.72 -5.55
C ALA A 189 -13.43 -1.50 -4.06
N PHE A 190 -12.94 -2.54 -3.40
CA PHE A 190 -12.69 -2.57 -1.96
C PHE A 190 -11.17 -2.55 -1.70
N GLY A 191 -10.67 -1.46 -1.14
CA GLY A 191 -9.29 -1.34 -0.63
C GLY A 191 -9.20 -1.56 0.88
N THR A 192 -7.98 -1.70 1.36
CA THR A 192 -7.59 -2.06 2.73
C THR A 192 -8.38 -3.23 3.32
N VAL A 193 -8.65 -4.24 2.50
CA VAL A 193 -9.45 -5.39 2.89
C VAL A 193 -8.53 -6.49 3.43
N SER A 194 -8.71 -6.83 4.72
CA SER A 194 -8.04 -7.98 5.34
C SER A 194 -8.48 -9.31 4.70
N PRO A 195 -7.77 -10.43 4.89
CA PRO A 195 -8.20 -11.74 4.39
C PRO A 195 -9.65 -12.10 4.79
N LYS A 196 -10.03 -11.83 6.04
CA LYS A 196 -11.42 -12.02 6.53
C LYS A 196 -12.41 -11.08 5.82
N GLY A 197 -12.00 -9.86 5.53
CA GLY A 197 -12.79 -8.91 4.75
C GLY A 197 -13.04 -9.39 3.32
N LYS A 198 -12.02 -9.97 2.66
CA LYS A 198 -12.14 -10.49 1.28
C LYS A 198 -13.18 -11.61 1.21
N CYS A 199 -13.25 -12.47 2.23
CA CYS A 199 -14.31 -13.49 2.33
C CYS A 199 -15.73 -12.91 2.37
N LYS A 200 -15.92 -11.70 2.92
CA LYS A 200 -17.24 -11.04 2.98
C LYS A 200 -17.67 -10.47 1.63
N VAL A 201 -16.72 -10.12 0.76
CA VAL A 201 -17.01 -9.59 -0.60
C VAL A 201 -17.55 -10.69 -1.52
N VAL A 202 -17.12 -11.94 -1.30
CA VAL A 202 -17.52 -13.10 -2.11
C VAL A 202 -18.90 -13.67 -1.68
N ARG A 203 -19.37 -13.35 -0.47
CA ARG A 203 -20.63 -13.86 0.09
C ARG A 203 -21.81 -12.95 -0.28
#